data_AF-A0A816GG46-F1
#
_entry.id   AF-A0A816GG46-F1
#
_cell.length_a   1.000
_cell.length_b   1.000
_cell.length_c   1.000
_cell.angle_alpha   90.00
_cell.angle_beta   90.00
_cell.angle_gamma   90.00
#
_symmetry.space_group_name_H-M   'P 1'
#
loop_
_entity.id
_entity.type
_entity.pdbx_description
1 polymer ?
#
loop_
_entity_poly.entity_id
_entity_poly.type
_entity_poly.pdbx_seq_one_letter_code
_entity_poly.pdbx_strand_id
1 'polypeptide(L)'
;YKQQKFNLFREESEGFAKAITELNQNFTVTKLTAEQLYDRLMALIGYFDIDPNRMLDLVIESFENHVEHSKIYVSLLYLLHFDKITLCQLIGFKFQQYQLHDQTPDSLYLLAAQLVANDLIELDDLLPHLYPLLTDFADSYTKEVETARTSKRGLASLMNDANNRSKDSSTLKTNNQLVHFIQALVSIGDLEHTLCLFDNLPRWSCTSYREINGLLTKIIAYIIDPFYKNNSELHACFLQYELKHPLNQAICPRDLQSITTWNEFRTKICPLLLHLGAYCQDRLLFVKLTRLCTNVIKKAVDSSDELKEDVLLLIDEVLLPSLSLLDVNGCLAIELWLLIKLFPYDIRYGLYERWHEETYRKTPQLIHMKQEVADKSRAILKRITKDNVKTYSRQIAKMTHNNPIIILAVIIDQIQRFDNFITVINDALKYLSPLAFDVVCYTILHALTTPVSAAAAAACIDGKMSRENAAPAQWFQNLCVLSANVFKKYPIDFTSILYYVYDQLRLEKTCDLYLLREIITKMSGIEVSSTLTREQLEAA
;
A
#
# COMPACT_ATOMS: atom_id res chain seq x y z
N TYR A 1 -57.92 -4.41 -20.50
CA TYR A 1 -57.62 -3.12 -21.14
C TYR A 1 -56.12 -3.03 -21.37
N LYS A 2 -55.65 -2.98 -22.62
CA LYS A 2 -54.26 -2.59 -22.92
C LYS A 2 -54.22 -1.06 -22.96
N GLN A 3 -53.39 -0.43 -22.14
CA GLN A 3 -53.09 1.00 -22.34
C GLN A 3 -52.39 1.14 -23.69
N GLN A 4 -52.87 2.04 -24.55
CA GLN A 4 -52.20 2.40 -25.80
C GLN A 4 -51.09 3.39 -25.44
N LYS A 5 -49.90 2.87 -25.09
CA LYS A 5 -48.69 3.68 -24.91
C LYS A 5 -47.62 3.21 -25.87
N PHE A 6 -46.86 4.14 -26.43
CA PHE A 6 -45.86 3.87 -27.45
C PHE A 6 -44.48 3.73 -26.82
N ASN A 7 -43.82 2.60 -27.07
CA ASN A 7 -42.53 2.25 -26.48
C ASN A 7 -41.40 2.23 -27.53
N LEU A 8 -41.74 2.06 -28.82
CA LEU A 8 -40.75 1.94 -29.89
C LEU A 8 -40.66 3.23 -30.71
N PHE A 9 -39.44 3.60 -31.12
CA PHE A 9 -39.21 4.81 -31.93
C PHE A 9 -40.00 4.87 -33.24
N ARG A 10 -40.30 3.71 -33.83
CA ARG A 10 -41.08 3.60 -35.07
C ARG A 10 -42.58 3.86 -34.89
N GLU A 11 -43.07 3.79 -33.66
CA GLU A 11 -44.48 3.99 -33.35
C GLU A 11 -44.79 5.49 -33.30
N GLU A 12 -43.95 6.28 -32.62
CA GLU A 12 -44.14 7.74 -32.47
C GLU A 12 -42.82 8.52 -32.64
N SER A 13 -42.35 8.66 -33.88
CA SER A 13 -41.06 9.28 -34.17
C SER A 13 -40.99 10.77 -33.81
N GLU A 14 -42.09 11.52 -33.90
CA GLU A 14 -42.12 12.95 -33.61
C GLU A 14 -41.98 13.22 -32.10
N GLY A 15 -42.74 12.48 -31.28
CA GLY A 15 -42.70 12.62 -29.83
C GLY A 15 -41.31 12.32 -29.27
N PHE A 16 -40.69 11.23 -29.70
CA PHE A 16 -39.33 10.88 -29.28
C PHE A 16 -38.28 11.87 -29.78
N ALA A 17 -38.37 12.37 -31.02
CA ALA A 17 -37.45 13.38 -31.52
C ALA A 17 -37.50 14.67 -30.70
N LYS A 18 -38.71 15.16 -30.38
CA LYS A 18 -38.91 16.34 -29.52
C LYS A 18 -38.35 16.13 -28.12
N ALA A 19 -38.59 14.97 -27.52
CA ALA A 19 -38.03 14.63 -26.20
C ALA A 19 -36.50 14.67 -26.19
N ILE A 20 -35.85 14.03 -27.17
CA ILE A 20 -34.38 14.02 -27.31
C ILE A 20 -33.84 15.43 -27.51
N THR A 21 -34.52 16.27 -28.30
CA THR A 21 -34.07 17.66 -28.50
C THR A 21 -34.20 18.52 -27.26
N GLU A 22 -35.22 18.30 -26.41
CA GLU A 22 -35.37 19.02 -25.14
C GLU A 22 -34.34 18.55 -24.10
N LEU A 23 -34.04 17.25 -24.05
CA LEU A 23 -33.07 16.69 -23.11
C LEU A 23 -31.63 17.10 -23.41
N ASN A 24 -31.26 17.30 -24.68
CA ASN A 24 -29.88 17.62 -25.08
C ASN A 24 -29.68 19.11 -25.40
N GLN A 25 -30.48 20.00 -24.80
CA GLN A 25 -30.28 21.45 -24.95
C GLN A 25 -29.03 21.91 -24.19
N ASN A 26 -28.43 23.02 -24.65
CA ASN A 26 -27.31 23.62 -23.94
C ASN A 26 -27.81 24.39 -22.70
N PHE A 27 -27.94 23.68 -21.57
CA PHE A 27 -28.50 24.18 -20.32
C PHE A 27 -27.77 25.42 -19.77
N THR A 28 -26.48 25.57 -20.06
CA THR A 28 -25.68 26.73 -19.61
C THR A 28 -26.12 28.03 -20.26
N VAL A 29 -26.56 27.97 -21.52
CA VAL A 29 -27.01 29.13 -22.29
C VAL A 29 -28.48 29.42 -22.04
N THR A 30 -29.30 28.36 -21.95
CA THR A 30 -30.75 28.49 -21.81
C THR A 30 -31.21 28.79 -20.38
N LYS A 31 -30.35 28.57 -19.35
CA LYS A 31 -30.69 28.70 -17.92
C LYS A 31 -31.98 27.96 -17.53
N LEU A 32 -32.28 26.88 -18.23
CA LEU A 32 -33.46 26.06 -17.99
C LEU A 32 -33.33 25.36 -16.63
N THR A 33 -34.36 25.41 -15.80
CA THR A 33 -34.39 24.67 -14.52
C THR A 33 -34.91 23.25 -14.73
N ALA A 34 -34.58 22.34 -13.79
CA ALA A 34 -35.06 20.95 -13.83
C ALA A 34 -36.60 20.87 -13.79
N GLU A 35 -37.28 21.77 -13.08
CA GLU A 35 -38.74 21.86 -13.03
C GLU A 35 -39.35 22.21 -14.39
N GLN A 36 -38.78 23.19 -15.10
CA GLN A 36 -39.24 23.56 -16.44
C GLN A 36 -39.03 22.43 -17.44
N LEU A 37 -37.92 21.69 -17.31
CA LEU A 37 -37.67 20.51 -18.14
C LEU A 37 -38.68 19.40 -17.84
N TYR A 38 -38.97 19.15 -16.56
CA TYR A 38 -39.97 18.19 -16.11
C TYR A 38 -41.36 18.49 -16.72
N ASP A 39 -41.83 19.73 -16.61
CA ASP A 39 -43.14 20.14 -17.13
C ASP A 39 -43.25 19.91 -18.64
N ARG A 40 -42.18 20.21 -19.39
CA ARG A 40 -42.12 19.98 -20.84
C ARG A 40 -42.13 18.49 -21.18
N LEU A 41 -41.38 17.67 -20.44
CA LEU A 41 -41.38 16.23 -20.65
C LEU A 41 -42.74 15.60 -20.32
N MET A 42 -43.38 16.02 -19.23
CA MET A 42 -44.74 15.56 -18.89
C MET A 42 -45.77 15.94 -19.95
N ALA A 43 -45.66 17.16 -20.51
CA ALA A 43 -46.51 17.59 -21.63
C ALA A 43 -46.30 16.72 -22.88
N LEU A 44 -45.05 16.35 -23.18
CA LEU A 44 -44.74 15.45 -24.30
C LEU A 44 -45.26 14.02 -24.06
N ILE A 45 -45.09 13.48 -22.85
CA ILE A 45 -45.62 12.16 -22.48
C ILE A 45 -47.15 12.13 -22.66
N GLY A 46 -47.84 13.16 -22.18
CA GLY A 46 -49.31 13.23 -22.27
C GLY A 46 -49.85 13.53 -23.67
N TYR A 47 -49.11 14.26 -24.50
CA TYR A 47 -49.56 14.62 -25.85
C TYR A 47 -49.33 13.50 -26.88
N PHE A 48 -48.20 12.79 -26.77
CA PHE A 48 -47.80 11.74 -27.72
C PHE A 48 -47.99 10.32 -27.17
N ASP A 49 -48.65 10.15 -26.01
CA ASP A 49 -48.88 8.86 -25.34
C ASP A 49 -47.60 8.00 -25.20
N ILE A 50 -46.47 8.64 -24.91
CA ILE A 50 -45.16 7.98 -24.78
C ILE A 50 -45.14 7.11 -23.52
N ASP A 51 -44.53 5.93 -23.61
CA ASP A 51 -44.30 5.09 -22.43
C ASP A 51 -43.33 5.77 -21.43
N PRO A 52 -43.71 5.95 -20.15
CA PRO A 52 -42.87 6.61 -19.16
C PRO A 52 -41.51 5.91 -18.92
N ASN A 53 -41.45 4.57 -19.02
CA ASN A 53 -40.20 3.84 -18.83
C ASN A 53 -39.25 4.07 -20.02
N ARG A 54 -39.81 4.26 -21.24
CA ARG A 54 -39.00 4.64 -22.40
C ARG A 54 -38.49 6.08 -22.29
N MET A 55 -39.32 6.99 -21.78
CA MET A 55 -38.87 8.36 -21.52
C MET A 55 -37.75 8.37 -20.48
N LEU A 56 -37.85 7.55 -19.42
CA LEU A 56 -36.79 7.38 -18.44
C LEU A 56 -35.49 6.89 -19.09
N ASP A 57 -35.56 5.88 -19.96
CA ASP A 57 -34.38 5.39 -20.68
C ASP A 57 -33.73 6.50 -21.52
N LEU A 58 -34.51 7.34 -22.19
CA LEU A 58 -34.00 8.51 -22.92
C LEU A 58 -33.35 9.55 -22.00
N VAL A 59 -33.93 9.82 -20.83
CA VAL A 59 -33.33 10.72 -19.83
C VAL A 59 -31.97 10.17 -19.38
N ILE A 60 -31.87 8.87 -19.14
CA ILE A 60 -30.63 8.19 -18.72
C ILE A 60 -29.58 8.25 -19.84
N GLU A 61 -29.97 7.98 -21.09
CA GLU A 61 -29.07 8.07 -22.26
C GLU A 61 -28.56 9.50 -22.48
N SER A 62 -29.42 10.50 -22.34
CA SER A 62 -29.01 11.91 -22.38
C SER A 62 -28.09 12.28 -21.22
N PHE A 63 -28.35 11.76 -20.02
CA PHE A 63 -27.51 11.98 -18.86
C PHE A 63 -26.12 11.35 -19.03
N GLU A 64 -26.04 10.13 -19.56
CA GLU A 64 -24.78 9.44 -19.88
C GLU A 64 -23.90 10.27 -20.82
N ASN A 65 -24.50 10.90 -21.84
CA ASN A 65 -23.78 11.73 -22.80
C ASN A 65 -23.39 13.13 -22.27
N HIS A 66 -24.05 13.60 -21.21
CA HIS A 66 -23.90 14.96 -20.67
C HIS A 66 -23.68 14.98 -19.15
N VAL A 67 -22.69 14.22 -18.68
CA VAL A 67 -22.30 14.08 -17.27
C VAL A 67 -21.99 15.42 -16.58
N GLU A 68 -21.54 16.44 -17.34
CA GLU A 68 -21.26 17.79 -16.84
C GLU A 68 -22.50 18.50 -16.27
N HIS A 69 -23.70 18.12 -16.70
CA HIS A 69 -24.97 18.69 -16.25
C HIS A 69 -25.66 17.82 -15.19
N SER A 70 -24.89 17.00 -14.47
CA SER A 70 -25.37 16.04 -13.46
C SER A 70 -26.42 16.62 -12.51
N LYS A 71 -26.21 17.84 -11.99
CA LYS A 71 -27.15 18.49 -11.06
C LYS A 71 -28.57 18.63 -11.63
N ILE A 72 -28.70 18.92 -12.93
CA ILE A 72 -30.01 19.11 -13.58
C ILE A 72 -30.68 17.75 -13.77
N TYR A 73 -29.96 16.76 -14.32
CA TYR A 73 -30.50 15.43 -14.56
C TYR A 73 -30.87 14.71 -13.26
N VAL A 74 -30.04 14.79 -12.22
CA VAL A 74 -30.35 14.23 -10.90
C VAL A 74 -31.61 14.87 -10.32
N SER A 75 -31.73 16.21 -10.38
CA SER A 75 -32.94 16.91 -9.92
C SER A 75 -34.18 16.49 -10.72
N LEU A 76 -34.04 16.32 -12.04
CA LEU A 76 -35.12 15.84 -12.90
C LEU A 76 -35.56 14.42 -12.52
N LEU A 77 -34.63 13.51 -12.26
CA LEU A 77 -34.93 12.13 -11.84
C LEU A 77 -35.69 12.09 -10.50
N TYR A 78 -35.34 12.99 -9.57
CA TYR A 78 -36.09 13.15 -8.32
C TYR A 78 -37.53 13.61 -8.54
N LEU A 79 -37.76 14.55 -9.47
CA LEU A 79 -39.10 15.06 -9.82
C LEU A 79 -39.97 14.01 -10.52
N LEU A 80 -39.35 13.11 -11.29
CA LEU A 80 -40.05 12.07 -12.03
C LEU A 80 -40.60 10.93 -11.14
N HIS A 81 -40.22 10.88 -9.86
CA HIS A 81 -40.74 9.93 -8.85
C HIS A 81 -40.78 8.46 -9.31
N PHE A 82 -39.72 7.98 -9.97
CA PHE A 82 -39.61 6.58 -10.39
C PHE A 82 -39.29 5.64 -9.23
N ASP A 83 -39.67 4.38 -9.40
CA ASP A 83 -39.29 3.30 -8.50
C ASP A 83 -37.80 2.95 -8.69
N LYS A 84 -37.03 2.95 -7.60
CA LYS A 84 -35.57 2.72 -7.62
C LYS A 84 -35.22 1.39 -8.28
N ILE A 85 -36.05 0.36 -8.06
CA ILE A 85 -35.85 -0.98 -8.63
C ILE A 85 -35.92 -0.95 -10.15
N THR A 86 -36.85 -0.20 -10.73
CA THR A 86 -37.00 -0.09 -12.19
C THR A 86 -35.80 0.61 -12.83
N LEU A 87 -35.29 1.66 -12.17
CA LEU A 87 -34.08 2.35 -12.60
C LEU A 87 -32.85 1.43 -12.53
N CYS A 88 -32.73 0.65 -11.45
CA CYS A 88 -31.66 -0.33 -11.30
C CYS A 88 -31.71 -1.41 -12.39
N GLN A 89 -32.90 -1.95 -12.68
CA GLN A 89 -33.07 -2.96 -13.73
C GLN A 89 -32.70 -2.45 -15.13
N LEU A 90 -33.04 -1.19 -15.45
CA LEU A 90 -32.67 -0.58 -16.73
C LEU A 90 -31.14 -0.50 -16.89
N ILE A 91 -30.45 -0.05 -15.85
CA ILE A 91 -28.99 0.06 -15.87
C ILE A 91 -28.33 -1.31 -15.85
N GLY A 92 -28.86 -2.23 -15.04
CA GLY A 92 -28.40 -3.62 -14.99
C GLY A 92 -28.52 -4.31 -16.35
N PHE A 93 -29.61 -4.06 -17.08
CA PHE A 93 -29.78 -4.56 -18.45
C PHE A 93 -28.71 -3.99 -19.41
N LYS A 94 -28.39 -2.70 -19.31
CA LYS A 94 -27.30 -2.10 -20.11
C LYS A 94 -25.95 -2.76 -19.78
N PHE A 95 -25.61 -2.94 -18.50
CA PHE A 95 -24.38 -3.63 -18.10
C PHE A 95 -24.30 -5.07 -18.63
N GLN A 96 -25.40 -5.82 -18.54
CA GLN A 96 -25.50 -7.20 -19.06
C GLN A 96 -25.36 -7.27 -20.58
N GLN A 97 -25.89 -6.29 -21.31
CA GLN A 97 -25.75 -6.22 -22.76
C GLN A 97 -24.28 -6.07 -23.18
N TYR A 98 -23.53 -5.21 -22.49
CA TYR A 98 -22.11 -5.03 -22.78
C TYR A 98 -21.26 -6.25 -22.35
N GLN A 99 -21.68 -7.04 -21.35
CA GLN A 99 -20.95 -8.27 -20.99
C GLN A 99 -20.81 -9.26 -22.15
N LEU A 100 -21.79 -9.29 -23.06
CA LEU A 100 -21.87 -10.29 -24.13
C LEU A 100 -21.13 -9.88 -25.41
N HIS A 101 -20.98 -8.58 -25.68
CA HIS A 101 -20.68 -8.11 -27.03
C HIS A 101 -19.56 -7.07 -27.16
N ASP A 102 -19.25 -6.26 -26.13
CA ASP A 102 -18.28 -5.16 -26.25
C ASP A 102 -17.61 -4.77 -24.91
N GLN A 103 -16.63 -3.86 -24.94
CA GLN A 103 -16.18 -3.20 -23.71
C GLN A 103 -17.24 -2.20 -23.25
N THR A 104 -17.57 -2.25 -21.97
CA THR A 104 -18.43 -1.29 -21.29
C THR A 104 -17.83 0.11 -21.34
N PRO A 105 -18.59 1.13 -21.78
CA PRO A 105 -18.07 2.49 -21.89
C PRO A 105 -17.89 3.15 -20.52
N ASP A 106 -16.88 4.03 -20.41
CA ASP A 106 -16.57 4.76 -19.17
C ASP A 106 -17.71 5.66 -18.71
N SER A 107 -18.49 6.20 -19.66
CA SER A 107 -19.66 7.04 -19.41
C SER A 107 -20.72 6.31 -18.59
N LEU A 108 -20.96 5.03 -18.86
CA LEU A 108 -21.94 4.22 -18.14
C LEU A 108 -21.51 3.98 -16.68
N TYR A 109 -20.21 3.79 -16.42
CA TYR A 109 -19.72 3.67 -15.04
C TYR A 109 -19.87 4.98 -14.27
N LEU A 110 -19.55 6.11 -14.90
CA LEU A 110 -19.73 7.43 -14.28
C LEU A 110 -21.20 7.70 -13.98
N LEU A 111 -22.11 7.39 -14.92
CA LEU A 111 -23.54 7.51 -14.74
C LEU A 111 -24.03 6.66 -13.55
N ALA A 112 -23.69 5.36 -13.55
CA ALA A 112 -24.09 4.45 -12.48
C ALA A 112 -23.59 4.95 -11.11
N ALA A 113 -22.34 5.39 -11.05
CA ALA A 113 -21.74 5.90 -9.83
C ALA A 113 -22.36 7.23 -9.38
N GLN A 114 -22.79 8.11 -10.30
CA GLN A 114 -23.54 9.32 -9.96
C GLN A 114 -24.94 9.01 -9.41
N LEU A 115 -25.62 7.98 -9.92
CA LEU A 115 -26.94 7.59 -9.45
C LEU A 115 -26.88 6.98 -8.05
N VAL A 116 -25.86 6.15 -7.78
CA VAL A 116 -25.60 5.60 -6.44
C VAL A 116 -25.22 6.72 -5.46
N ALA A 117 -24.31 7.62 -5.84
CA ALA A 117 -23.85 8.69 -4.94
C ALA A 117 -24.93 9.75 -4.60
N ASN A 118 -26.00 9.81 -5.39
CA ASN A 118 -27.18 10.65 -5.12
C ASN A 118 -28.36 9.84 -4.55
N ASP A 119 -28.15 8.61 -4.04
CA ASP A 119 -29.17 7.77 -3.38
C ASP A 119 -30.39 7.41 -4.28
N LEU A 120 -30.25 7.52 -5.60
CA LEU A 120 -31.28 7.17 -6.59
C LEU A 120 -31.34 5.65 -6.84
N ILE A 121 -30.22 4.95 -6.64
CA ILE A 121 -30.10 3.50 -6.75
C ILE A 121 -29.36 2.98 -5.53
N GLU A 122 -29.83 1.88 -4.95
CA GLU A 122 -29.15 1.21 -3.85
C GLU A 122 -28.01 0.35 -4.41
N LEU A 123 -26.84 0.44 -3.76
CA LEU A 123 -25.64 -0.27 -4.20
C LEU A 123 -25.86 -1.79 -4.25
N ASP A 124 -26.58 -2.32 -3.25
CA ASP A 124 -26.87 -3.75 -3.12
C ASP A 124 -27.74 -4.29 -4.27
N ASP A 125 -28.58 -3.44 -4.86
CA ASP A 125 -29.43 -3.81 -6.00
C ASP A 125 -28.63 -3.83 -7.33
N LEU A 126 -27.62 -2.96 -7.45
CA LEU A 126 -26.82 -2.84 -8.67
C LEU A 126 -25.75 -3.94 -8.78
N LEU A 127 -25.15 -4.32 -7.65
CA LEU A 127 -24.04 -5.27 -7.60
C LEU A 127 -24.30 -6.63 -8.28
N PRO A 128 -25.49 -7.26 -8.14
CA PRO A 128 -25.83 -8.51 -8.84
C PRO A 128 -25.81 -8.40 -10.37
N HIS A 129 -25.91 -7.20 -10.93
CA HIS A 129 -25.89 -6.97 -12.37
C HIS A 129 -24.48 -6.78 -12.93
N LEU A 130 -23.47 -6.52 -12.08
CA LEU A 130 -22.09 -6.29 -12.49
C LEU A 130 -21.30 -7.59 -12.56
N TYR A 131 -20.40 -7.70 -13.55
CA TYR A 131 -19.49 -8.84 -13.68
C TYR A 131 -18.02 -8.41 -13.59
N PRO A 132 -17.13 -9.18 -12.94
CA PRO A 132 -17.39 -10.40 -12.16
C PRO A 132 -18.21 -10.12 -10.89
N LEU A 133 -18.93 -11.14 -10.41
CA LEU A 133 -19.59 -11.10 -9.11
C LEU A 133 -18.54 -10.91 -8.00
N LEU A 134 -18.96 -10.35 -6.86
CA LEU A 134 -18.08 -10.10 -5.71
C LEU A 134 -17.34 -11.38 -5.26
N THR A 135 -18.04 -12.51 -5.22
CA THR A 135 -17.48 -13.82 -4.83
C THR A 135 -16.42 -14.31 -5.82
N ASP A 136 -16.71 -14.23 -7.12
CA ASP A 136 -15.81 -14.70 -8.16
C ASP A 136 -14.55 -13.84 -8.23
N PHE A 137 -14.70 -12.54 -8.01
CA PHE A 137 -13.59 -11.62 -7.89
C PHE A 137 -12.73 -11.94 -6.67
N ALA A 138 -13.36 -12.19 -5.52
CA ALA A 138 -12.65 -12.56 -4.30
C ALA A 138 -11.84 -13.86 -4.47
N ASP A 139 -12.45 -14.88 -5.06
CA ASP A 139 -11.82 -16.17 -5.37
C ASP A 139 -10.69 -16.04 -6.39
N SER A 140 -10.82 -15.15 -7.37
CA SER A 140 -9.73 -14.87 -8.32
C SER A 140 -8.53 -14.24 -7.62
N TYR A 141 -8.76 -13.31 -6.70
CA TYR A 141 -7.69 -12.61 -5.98
C TYR A 141 -6.97 -13.55 -5.01
N THR A 142 -7.68 -14.38 -4.25
CA THR A 142 -7.07 -15.35 -3.34
C THR A 142 -6.21 -16.36 -4.10
N LYS A 143 -6.69 -16.86 -5.24
CA LYS A 143 -5.89 -17.71 -6.15
C LYS A 143 -4.64 -16.99 -6.67
N GLU A 144 -4.73 -15.70 -6.98
CA GLU A 144 -3.56 -14.91 -7.40
C GLU A 144 -2.51 -14.81 -6.28
N VAL A 145 -2.94 -14.58 -5.04
CA VAL A 145 -2.03 -14.56 -3.87
C VAL A 145 -1.37 -15.92 -3.66
N GLU A 146 -2.14 -17.01 -3.72
CA GLU A 146 -1.61 -18.37 -3.55
C GLU A 146 -0.62 -18.74 -4.66
N THR A 147 -0.95 -18.42 -5.92
CA THR A 147 -0.05 -18.67 -7.05
C THR A 147 1.23 -17.84 -6.93
N ALA A 148 1.17 -16.59 -6.46
CA ALA A 148 2.35 -15.78 -6.16
C ALA A 148 3.22 -16.41 -5.06
N ARG A 149 2.62 -16.97 -4.00
CA ARG A 149 3.35 -17.67 -2.92
C ARG A 149 4.06 -18.92 -3.41
N THR A 150 3.44 -19.70 -4.31
CA THR A 150 4.04 -20.93 -4.84
C THR A 150 5.02 -20.69 -5.99
N SER A 151 4.89 -19.55 -6.68
CA SER A 151 5.73 -19.20 -7.82
C SER A 151 7.17 -18.96 -7.36
N LYS A 152 8.02 -19.99 -7.45
CA LYS A 152 9.47 -19.81 -7.45
C LYS A 152 9.89 -19.31 -8.83
N ARG A 153 9.79 -18.00 -9.08
CA ARG A 153 10.30 -17.42 -10.33
C ARG A 153 11.82 -17.62 -10.38
N GLY A 154 12.29 -18.46 -11.29
CA GLY A 154 13.72 -18.64 -11.55
C GLY A 154 14.31 -17.43 -12.29
N LEU A 155 15.63 -17.23 -12.17
CA LEU A 155 16.38 -16.12 -12.76
C LEU A 155 16.14 -15.92 -14.28
N ALA A 156 15.78 -16.99 -15.00
CA ALA A 156 15.48 -16.96 -16.44
C ALA A 156 14.16 -16.25 -16.79
N SER A 157 13.18 -16.23 -15.88
CA SER A 157 11.90 -15.52 -16.11
C SER A 157 12.08 -13.99 -16.05
N LEU A 158 13.02 -13.51 -15.22
CA LEU A 158 13.30 -12.08 -15.04
C LEU A 158 13.93 -11.41 -16.27
N MET A 159 14.61 -12.17 -17.13
CA MET A 159 15.21 -11.65 -18.37
C MET A 159 14.18 -11.46 -19.48
N ASN A 160 13.11 -12.27 -19.51
CA ASN A 160 12.00 -12.08 -20.44
C ASN A 160 11.09 -10.92 -20.00
N ASP A 161 10.91 -10.73 -18.70
CA ASP A 161 10.07 -9.66 -18.16
C ASP A 161 10.68 -8.25 -18.32
N ALA A 162 12.01 -8.08 -18.47
CA ALA A 162 12.58 -6.76 -18.74
C ALA A 162 12.09 -6.16 -20.07
N ASN A 163 11.77 -7.01 -21.06
CA ASN A 163 11.13 -6.60 -22.32
C ASN A 163 9.59 -6.51 -22.22
N ASN A 164 8.96 -7.18 -21.25
CA ASN A 164 7.50 -7.16 -21.01
C ASN A 164 7.04 -6.23 -19.87
N ARG A 165 7.95 -5.57 -19.15
CA ARG A 165 7.64 -4.59 -18.08
C ARG A 165 6.79 -3.42 -18.58
N SER A 166 6.67 -3.22 -19.89
CA SER A 166 5.78 -2.24 -20.51
C SER A 166 4.36 -2.75 -20.80
N LYS A 167 4.05 -4.05 -20.63
CA LYS A 167 2.74 -4.62 -21.03
C LYS A 167 1.99 -5.47 -20.01
N ASP A 168 2.62 -6.16 -19.06
CA ASP A 168 1.95 -7.26 -18.34
C ASP A 168 1.73 -7.10 -16.82
N SER A 169 1.77 -5.88 -16.26
CA SER A 169 1.40 -5.66 -14.84
C SER A 169 0.22 -4.70 -14.62
N SER A 170 -0.40 -4.24 -15.71
CA SER A 170 -1.35 -3.11 -15.68
C SER A 170 -2.55 -3.27 -16.61
N THR A 171 -2.71 -4.40 -17.29
CA THR A 171 -3.91 -4.65 -18.07
C THR A 171 -4.97 -5.21 -17.13
N LEU A 172 -5.96 -4.38 -16.78
CA LEU A 172 -7.24 -4.89 -16.29
C LEU A 172 -7.61 -6.07 -17.19
N LYS A 173 -7.92 -7.25 -16.60
CA LYS A 173 -8.62 -8.30 -17.34
C LYS A 173 -9.77 -7.59 -18.05
N THR A 174 -9.79 -7.69 -19.38
CA THR A 174 -10.37 -6.71 -20.30
C THR A 174 -11.88 -6.48 -20.22
N ASN A 175 -12.56 -6.99 -19.17
CA ASN A 175 -13.98 -6.81 -18.87
C ASN A 175 -14.30 -6.95 -17.36
N ASN A 176 -13.49 -6.37 -16.46
CA ASN A 176 -13.82 -6.32 -15.03
C ASN A 176 -14.70 -5.11 -14.71
N GLN A 177 -16.03 -5.22 -14.89
CA GLN A 177 -16.96 -4.11 -14.69
C GLN A 177 -16.96 -3.59 -13.25
N LEU A 178 -16.82 -4.48 -12.27
CA LEU A 178 -16.74 -4.12 -10.85
C LEU A 178 -15.58 -3.14 -10.55
N VAL A 179 -14.40 -3.38 -11.13
CA VAL A 179 -13.21 -2.54 -10.88
C VAL A 179 -13.37 -1.15 -11.48
N HIS A 180 -13.88 -1.07 -12.71
CA HIS A 180 -14.13 0.21 -13.37
C HIS A 180 -15.27 0.99 -12.69
N PHE A 181 -16.29 0.30 -12.17
CA PHE A 181 -17.34 0.92 -11.37
C PHE A 181 -16.80 1.50 -10.06
N ILE A 182 -15.95 0.76 -9.33
CA ILE A 182 -15.25 1.27 -8.14
C ILE A 182 -14.39 2.48 -8.49
N GLN A 183 -13.66 2.43 -9.61
CA GLN A 183 -12.89 3.57 -10.09
C GLN A 183 -13.77 4.79 -10.36
N ALA A 184 -14.94 4.60 -10.96
CA ALA A 184 -15.91 5.67 -11.18
C ALA A 184 -16.42 6.26 -9.86
N LEU A 185 -16.79 5.44 -8.87
CA LEU A 185 -17.18 5.91 -7.53
C LEU A 185 -16.08 6.77 -6.87
N VAL A 186 -14.84 6.32 -6.93
CA VAL A 186 -13.69 7.08 -6.41
C VAL A 186 -13.48 8.39 -7.19
N SER A 187 -13.68 8.38 -8.51
CA SER A 187 -13.54 9.58 -9.35
C SER A 187 -14.62 10.65 -9.07
N ILE A 188 -15.77 10.22 -8.57
CA ILE A 188 -16.87 11.08 -8.16
C ILE A 188 -16.63 11.64 -6.75
N GLY A 189 -15.81 10.96 -5.94
CA GLY A 189 -15.50 11.36 -4.58
C GLY A 189 -16.44 10.77 -3.52
N ASP A 190 -17.23 9.76 -3.89
CA ASP A 190 -18.09 9.05 -2.95
C ASP A 190 -17.30 8.01 -2.16
N LEU A 191 -16.83 8.42 -0.97
CA LEU A 191 -15.99 7.60 -0.12
C LEU A 191 -16.79 6.59 0.73
N GLU A 192 -18.07 6.86 1.02
CA GLU A 192 -18.88 6.02 1.90
C GLU A 192 -19.25 4.71 1.22
N HIS A 193 -19.80 4.78 0.00
CA HIS A 193 -20.10 3.59 -0.80
C HIS A 193 -18.82 2.85 -1.23
N THR A 194 -17.74 3.59 -1.52
CA THR A 194 -16.44 2.98 -1.82
C THR A 194 -15.91 2.16 -0.64
N LEU A 195 -16.02 2.68 0.60
CA LEU A 195 -15.61 1.96 1.80
C LEU A 195 -16.45 0.70 2.02
N CYS A 196 -17.77 0.80 1.86
CA CYS A 196 -18.68 -0.35 1.96
C CYS A 196 -18.28 -1.46 0.97
N LEU A 197 -17.92 -1.11 -0.27
CA LEU A 197 -17.41 -2.08 -1.25
C LEU A 197 -16.07 -2.68 -0.86
N PHE A 198 -15.15 -1.88 -0.33
CA PHE A 198 -13.86 -2.38 0.12
C PHE A 198 -13.98 -3.31 1.33
N ASP A 199 -14.91 -3.05 2.24
CA ASP A 199 -15.16 -3.91 3.40
C ASP A 199 -15.72 -5.29 3.00
N ASN A 200 -16.49 -5.35 1.91
CA ASN A 200 -17.07 -6.59 1.39
C ASN A 200 -16.13 -7.40 0.49
N LEU A 201 -14.97 -6.86 0.13
CA LEU A 201 -13.99 -7.49 -0.76
C LEU A 201 -12.71 -7.89 0.01
N PRO A 202 -11.91 -8.83 -0.52
CA PRO A 202 -10.63 -9.15 0.11
C PRO A 202 -9.75 -7.92 0.25
N ARG A 203 -9.09 -7.78 1.39
CA ARG A 203 -8.22 -6.62 1.66
C ARG A 203 -7.19 -6.42 0.54
N TRP A 204 -7.06 -5.16 0.13
CA TRP A 204 -6.13 -4.68 -0.90
C TRP A 204 -6.35 -5.18 -2.34
N SER A 205 -7.42 -5.93 -2.62
CA SER A 205 -7.71 -6.42 -3.96
C SER A 205 -7.94 -5.28 -4.95
N CYS A 206 -8.73 -4.28 -4.56
CA CYS A 206 -9.08 -3.15 -5.40
C CYS A 206 -7.95 -2.10 -5.49
N THR A 207 -7.18 -1.92 -4.42
CA THR A 207 -6.08 -0.95 -4.39
C THR A 207 -4.82 -1.47 -5.08
N SER A 208 -4.81 -2.75 -5.48
CA SER A 208 -3.80 -3.30 -6.39
C SER A 208 -3.81 -2.65 -7.78
N TYR A 209 -4.97 -2.17 -8.23
CA TYR A 209 -5.11 -1.45 -9.48
C TYR A 209 -4.59 -0.01 -9.36
N ARG A 210 -3.67 0.34 -10.25
CA ARG A 210 -2.95 1.64 -10.22
C ARG A 210 -3.88 2.84 -10.32
N GLU A 211 -4.97 2.73 -11.06
CA GLU A 211 -5.90 3.84 -11.31
C GLU A 211 -6.69 4.20 -10.04
N ILE A 212 -7.26 3.19 -9.38
CA ILE A 212 -7.96 3.34 -8.09
C ILE A 212 -6.99 3.90 -7.04
N ASN A 213 -5.82 3.27 -6.89
CA ASN A 213 -4.79 3.71 -5.95
C ASN A 213 -4.36 5.16 -6.21
N GLY A 214 -4.04 5.50 -7.46
CA GLY A 214 -3.56 6.83 -7.83
C GLY A 214 -4.60 7.93 -7.61
N LEU A 215 -5.89 7.64 -7.75
CA LEU A 215 -6.97 8.57 -7.41
C LEU A 215 -7.16 8.66 -5.89
N LEU A 216 -7.24 7.52 -5.21
CA LEU A 216 -7.47 7.46 -3.77
C LEU A 216 -6.36 8.16 -2.98
N THR A 217 -5.10 7.95 -3.34
CA THR A 217 -3.94 8.63 -2.73
C THR A 217 -4.02 10.16 -2.89
N LYS A 218 -4.44 10.66 -4.05
CA LYS A 218 -4.62 12.10 -4.29
C LYS A 218 -5.79 12.68 -3.48
N ILE A 219 -6.92 11.97 -3.40
CA ILE A 219 -8.07 12.37 -2.60
C ILE A 219 -7.67 12.46 -1.12
N ILE A 220 -7.04 11.42 -0.59
CA ILE A 220 -6.57 11.38 0.79
C ILE A 220 -5.54 12.51 1.05
N ALA A 221 -4.59 12.72 0.14
CA ALA A 221 -3.59 13.79 0.26
C ALA A 221 -4.20 15.20 0.27
N TYR A 222 -5.32 15.40 -0.44
CA TYR A 222 -6.09 16.64 -0.47
C TYR A 222 -6.87 16.83 0.84
N ILE A 223 -7.63 15.82 1.29
CA ILE A 223 -8.45 15.89 2.52
C ILE A 223 -7.59 16.15 3.76
N ILE A 224 -6.40 15.56 3.81
CA ILE A 224 -5.46 15.71 4.94
C ILE A 224 -4.67 17.03 4.86
N ASP A 225 -4.61 17.71 3.71
CA ASP A 225 -3.71 18.87 3.52
C ASP A 225 -3.89 19.99 4.56
N PRO A 226 -5.12 20.43 4.90
CA PRO A 226 -5.31 21.47 5.91
C PRO A 226 -4.92 21.00 7.30
N PHE A 227 -5.28 19.76 7.67
CA PHE A 227 -4.87 19.14 8.93
C PHE A 227 -3.35 19.05 9.06
N TYR A 228 -2.67 18.65 7.98
CA TYR A 228 -1.22 18.59 7.90
C TYR A 228 -0.59 19.97 8.09
N LYS A 229 -1.07 21.00 7.40
CA LYS A 229 -0.55 22.36 7.53
C LYS A 229 -0.66 22.89 8.97
N ASN A 230 -1.78 22.64 9.64
CA ASN A 230 -1.99 23.09 11.02
C ASN A 230 -1.11 22.34 12.03
N ASN A 231 -0.78 21.08 11.75
CA ASN A 231 -0.05 20.21 12.68
C ASN A 231 1.42 19.96 12.32
N SER A 232 1.93 20.59 11.26
CA SER A 232 3.32 20.44 10.81
C SER A 232 4.16 21.67 11.14
N GLU A 233 5.45 21.44 11.40
CA GLU A 233 6.45 22.50 11.62
C GLU A 233 6.97 23.03 10.26
N LEU A 234 6.06 23.30 9.31
CA LEU A 234 6.44 23.79 7.99
C LEU A 234 6.79 25.28 8.05
N HIS A 235 7.78 25.66 7.24
CA HIS A 235 8.09 27.08 7.02
C HIS A 235 6.90 27.78 6.32
N ALA A 236 6.68 29.06 6.65
CA ALA A 236 5.52 29.84 6.20
C ALA A 236 5.28 29.83 4.67
N CYS A 237 6.35 29.77 3.87
CA CYS A 237 6.24 29.69 2.41
C CYS A 237 5.55 28.41 1.91
N PHE A 238 5.67 27.29 2.62
CA PHE A 238 5.02 26.04 2.25
C PHE A 238 3.57 25.96 2.70
N LEU A 239 3.17 26.77 3.69
CA LEU A 239 1.77 26.87 4.12
C LEU A 239 0.90 27.53 3.05
N GLN A 240 1.49 28.39 2.21
CA GLN A 240 0.81 29.07 1.11
C GLN A 240 0.53 28.16 -0.10
N TYR A 241 1.16 26.99 -0.18
CA TYR A 241 0.97 26.08 -1.30
C TYR A 241 -0.36 25.34 -1.16
N GLU A 242 -1.29 25.54 -2.09
CA GLU A 242 -2.56 24.81 -2.14
C GLU A 242 -2.49 23.65 -3.14
N LEU A 243 -2.93 22.48 -2.69
CA LEU A 243 -3.09 21.35 -3.58
C LEU A 243 -4.28 21.57 -4.51
N LYS A 244 -4.08 21.24 -5.79
CA LYS A 244 -5.16 21.25 -6.78
C LYS A 244 -6.22 20.23 -6.37
N HIS A 245 -7.49 20.60 -6.55
CA HIS A 245 -8.60 19.67 -6.33
C HIS A 245 -8.42 18.44 -7.23
N PRO A 246 -8.41 17.23 -6.67
CA PRO A 246 -8.05 16.03 -7.43
C PRO A 246 -9.16 15.56 -8.39
N LEU A 247 -10.41 16.00 -8.16
CA LEU A 247 -11.59 15.57 -8.90
C LEU A 247 -12.19 16.69 -9.76
N ASN A 248 -12.99 16.31 -10.74
CA ASN A 248 -13.77 17.26 -11.54
C ASN A 248 -15.01 17.72 -10.76
N GLN A 249 -15.03 18.98 -10.35
CA GLN A 249 -16.13 19.58 -9.56
C GLN A 249 -17.49 19.55 -10.28
N ALA A 250 -17.52 19.46 -11.62
CA ALA A 250 -18.77 19.35 -12.37
C ALA A 250 -19.50 18.02 -12.13
N ILE A 251 -18.76 16.98 -11.76
CA ILE A 251 -19.22 15.59 -11.66
C ILE A 251 -19.43 15.18 -10.19
N CYS A 252 -18.81 15.90 -9.25
CA CYS A 252 -18.87 15.61 -7.82
C CYS A 252 -20.26 15.96 -7.23
N PRO A 253 -20.97 14.99 -6.62
CA PRO A 253 -22.27 15.21 -6.00
C PRO A 253 -22.13 15.96 -4.68
N ARG A 254 -21.02 15.78 -3.96
CA ARG A 254 -20.72 16.43 -2.68
C ARG A 254 -19.27 16.93 -2.69
N ASP A 255 -19.03 18.09 -2.08
CA ASP A 255 -17.68 18.61 -1.92
C ASP A 255 -16.90 17.77 -0.91
N LEU A 256 -15.62 17.51 -1.20
CA LEU A 256 -14.73 16.78 -0.31
C LEU A 256 -14.47 17.61 0.95
N GLN A 257 -14.98 17.14 2.09
CA GLN A 257 -14.76 17.80 3.38
C GLN A 257 -13.33 17.56 3.88
N SER A 258 -12.60 18.65 4.09
CA SER A 258 -11.27 18.60 4.71
C SER A 258 -11.36 18.28 6.21
N ILE A 259 -10.32 17.66 6.74
CA ILE A 259 -10.26 17.24 8.15
C ILE A 259 -9.57 18.29 9.01
N THR A 260 -10.02 18.42 10.25
CA THR A 260 -9.47 19.36 11.23
C THR A 260 -8.99 18.69 12.52
N THR A 261 -9.55 17.54 12.88
CA THR A 261 -9.23 16.84 14.14
C THR A 261 -8.67 15.44 13.91
N TRP A 262 -7.95 14.90 14.89
CA TRP A 262 -7.45 13.51 14.81
C TRP A 262 -8.59 12.49 14.87
N ASN A 263 -9.69 12.78 15.56
CA ASN A 263 -10.83 11.85 15.62
C ASN A 263 -11.49 11.70 14.23
N GLU A 264 -11.61 12.79 13.48
CA GLU A 264 -12.03 12.75 12.07
C GLU A 264 -11.04 11.99 11.19
N PHE A 265 -9.74 12.16 11.42
CA PHE A 265 -8.71 11.37 10.74
C PHE A 265 -8.88 9.86 11.03
N ARG A 266 -9.10 9.49 12.29
CA ARG A 266 -9.31 8.09 12.71
C ARG A 266 -10.55 7.48 12.08
N THR A 267 -11.66 8.20 12.07
CA THR A 267 -12.95 7.70 11.59
C THR A 267 -13.07 7.68 10.07
N LYS A 268 -12.58 8.72 9.38
CA LYS A 268 -12.77 8.88 7.93
C LYS A 268 -11.56 8.42 7.10
N ILE A 269 -10.33 8.60 7.59
CA ILE A 269 -9.10 8.37 6.80
C ILE A 269 -8.43 7.05 7.12
N CYS A 270 -8.34 6.65 8.39
CA CYS A 270 -7.69 5.39 8.73
C CYS A 270 -8.31 4.19 7.98
N PRO A 271 -9.64 4.01 7.86
CA PRO A 271 -10.20 2.92 7.08
C PRO A 271 -9.74 2.91 5.61
N LEU A 272 -9.72 4.09 4.97
CA LEU A 272 -9.24 4.24 3.59
C LEU A 272 -7.75 3.91 3.48
N LEU A 273 -6.92 4.34 4.43
CA LEU A 273 -5.49 4.04 4.47
C LEU A 273 -5.23 2.54 4.70
N LEU A 274 -6.03 1.86 5.52
CA LEU A 274 -5.90 0.43 5.77
C LEU A 274 -6.25 -0.40 4.52
N HIS A 275 -7.28 0.02 3.78
CA HIS A 275 -7.62 -0.56 2.47
C HIS A 275 -6.60 -0.24 1.38
N LEU A 276 -5.92 0.90 1.47
CA LEU A 276 -4.76 1.23 0.63
C LEU A 276 -3.54 0.36 0.98
N GLY A 277 -3.24 0.20 2.27
CA GLY A 277 -2.13 -0.63 2.77
C GLY A 277 -0.80 -0.32 2.09
N ALA A 278 -0.16 -1.35 1.56
CA ALA A 278 1.12 -1.24 0.84
C ALA A 278 1.08 -0.36 -0.41
N TYR A 279 -0.12 -0.11 -0.95
CA TYR A 279 -0.29 0.61 -2.20
C TYR A 279 -0.17 2.13 -2.06
N CYS A 280 0.19 2.69 -0.90
CA CYS A 280 0.48 4.12 -0.74
C CYS A 280 1.75 4.57 -1.49
N GLN A 281 1.68 4.61 -2.82
CA GLN A 281 2.81 4.88 -3.72
C GLN A 281 3.05 6.38 -3.97
N ASP A 282 2.14 7.25 -3.53
CA ASP A 282 2.39 8.70 -3.60
C ASP A 282 3.37 9.14 -2.51
N ARG A 283 4.50 9.67 -2.95
CA ARG A 283 5.60 10.15 -2.09
C ARG A 283 5.16 11.32 -1.23
N LEU A 284 4.27 12.18 -1.76
CA LEU A 284 3.79 13.33 -1.01
C LEU A 284 2.90 12.88 0.16
N LEU A 285 1.93 12.02 -0.10
CA LEU A 285 1.09 11.43 0.94
C LEU A 285 1.93 10.71 1.99
N PHE A 286 2.89 9.89 1.58
CA PHE A 286 3.78 9.17 2.51
C PHE A 286 4.48 10.13 3.48
N VAL A 287 5.08 11.20 2.98
CA VAL A 287 5.79 12.18 3.83
C VAL A 287 4.85 12.96 4.74
N LYS A 288 3.64 13.32 4.26
CA LYS A 288 2.63 13.98 5.09
C LYS A 288 2.20 13.07 6.24
N LEU A 289 1.94 11.80 5.96
CA LEU A 289 1.53 10.82 6.97
C LEU A 289 2.63 10.58 8.00
N THR A 290 3.88 10.36 7.58
CA THR A 290 5.00 10.14 8.52
C THR A 290 5.19 11.34 9.44
N ARG A 291 5.14 12.57 8.92
CA ARG A 291 5.28 13.80 9.70
C ARG A 291 4.11 14.06 10.63
N LEU A 292 2.87 13.83 10.17
CA LEU A 292 1.69 13.90 11.02
C LEU A 292 1.82 12.94 12.21
N CYS A 293 2.08 11.65 11.93
CA CYS A 293 2.25 10.65 12.97
C CYS A 293 3.40 11.03 13.93
N THR A 294 4.52 11.53 13.41
CA THR A 294 5.66 11.97 14.23
C THR A 294 5.25 13.09 15.20
N ASN A 295 4.53 14.09 14.70
CA ASN A 295 4.13 15.23 15.50
C ASN A 295 3.04 14.87 16.51
N VAL A 296 2.13 13.95 16.16
CA VAL A 296 1.11 13.44 17.09
C VAL A 296 1.77 12.68 18.23
N ILE A 297 2.71 11.77 17.94
CA ILE A 297 3.43 11.02 18.98
C ILE A 297 4.28 11.93 19.86
N LYS A 298 4.96 12.93 19.29
CA LYS A 298 5.73 13.92 20.09
C LYS A 298 4.86 14.76 21.02
N LYS A 299 3.62 15.09 20.61
CA LYS A 299 2.67 15.86 21.42
C LYS A 299 1.96 14.98 22.46
N ALA A 300 1.82 13.68 22.20
CA ALA A 300 1.20 12.71 23.09
C ALA A 300 2.18 12.29 24.20
N VAL A 301 2.51 13.22 25.10
CA VAL A 301 3.54 12.97 26.12
C VAL A 301 3.07 11.95 27.16
N ASP A 302 1.78 11.83 27.54
CA ASP A 302 1.39 10.89 28.62
C ASP A 302 -0.03 10.29 28.63
N SER A 303 -0.96 10.59 27.70
CA SER A 303 -2.40 10.32 27.96
C SER A 303 -3.26 9.75 26.84
N SER A 304 -2.71 9.05 25.84
CA SER A 304 -3.55 8.41 24.81
C SER A 304 -2.87 7.21 24.15
N ASP A 305 -2.93 6.06 24.81
CA ASP A 305 -2.47 4.79 24.26
C ASP A 305 -3.18 4.45 22.93
N GLU A 306 -4.46 4.82 22.79
CA GLU A 306 -5.21 4.68 21.53
C GLU A 306 -4.53 5.39 20.34
N LEU A 307 -3.96 6.59 20.53
CA LEU A 307 -3.25 7.30 19.46
C LEU A 307 -1.97 6.58 19.06
N LYS A 308 -1.27 6.01 20.05
CA LYS A 308 -0.05 5.23 19.80
C LYS A 308 -0.40 3.96 19.04
N GLU A 309 -1.48 3.27 19.42
CA GLU A 309 -1.98 2.07 18.72
C GLU A 309 -2.38 2.37 17.27
N ASP A 310 -3.15 3.44 17.04
CA ASP A 310 -3.53 3.87 15.68
C ASP A 310 -2.28 4.15 14.82
N VAL A 311 -1.28 4.85 15.36
CA VAL A 311 -0.03 5.14 14.64
C VAL A 311 0.78 3.86 14.38
N LEU A 312 0.86 2.95 15.36
CA LEU A 312 1.54 1.67 15.17
C LEU A 312 0.87 0.83 14.08
N LEU A 313 -0.45 0.82 14.04
CA LEU A 313 -1.23 0.16 12.99
C LEU A 313 -0.91 0.76 11.61
N LEU A 314 -0.84 2.10 11.49
CA LEU A 314 -0.46 2.75 10.24
C LEU A 314 0.99 2.46 9.84
N ILE A 315 1.91 2.35 10.79
CA ILE A 315 3.30 1.96 10.50
C ILE A 315 3.34 0.54 9.93
N ASP A 316 2.61 -0.39 10.56
CA ASP A 316 2.63 -1.83 10.23
C ASP A 316 1.93 -2.16 8.92
N GLU A 317 0.73 -1.61 8.69
CA GLU A 317 -0.10 -1.94 7.53
C GLU A 317 0.10 -1.02 6.32
N VAL A 318 0.58 0.22 6.53
CA VAL A 318 0.66 1.23 5.46
C VAL A 318 2.11 1.65 5.19
N LEU A 319 2.82 2.21 6.17
CA LEU A 319 4.10 2.88 5.93
C LEU A 319 5.26 1.91 5.63
N LEU A 320 5.47 0.85 6.42
CA LEU A 320 6.52 -0.14 6.13
C LEU A 320 6.25 -0.92 4.82
N PRO A 321 5.02 -1.40 4.57
CA PRO A 321 4.71 -2.08 3.31
C PRO A 321 4.83 -1.15 2.10
N SER A 322 4.41 0.12 2.20
CA SER A 322 4.54 1.07 1.09
C SER A 322 5.98 1.48 0.81
N LEU A 323 6.82 1.65 1.84
CA LEU A 323 8.26 1.88 1.67
C LEU A 323 8.91 0.78 0.81
N SER A 324 8.45 -0.46 0.96
CA SER A 324 8.94 -1.62 0.21
C SER A 324 8.60 -1.57 -1.29
N LEU A 325 7.45 -0.99 -1.65
CA LEU A 325 6.96 -0.88 -3.04
C LEU A 325 7.33 0.43 -3.74
N LEU A 326 7.64 1.48 -2.98
CA LEU A 326 8.04 2.77 -3.52
C LEU A 326 9.33 2.67 -4.35
N ASP A 327 9.54 3.66 -5.23
CA ASP A 327 10.81 3.81 -5.95
C ASP A 327 11.94 4.21 -5.00
N VAL A 328 13.19 3.91 -5.40
CA VAL A 328 14.37 4.14 -4.57
C VAL A 328 14.51 5.61 -4.16
N ASN A 329 14.29 5.90 -2.88
CA ASN A 329 14.45 7.23 -2.31
C ASN A 329 14.90 7.16 -0.84
N GLY A 330 16.17 7.47 -0.58
CA GLY A 330 16.76 7.45 0.76
C GLY A 330 16.11 8.43 1.74
N CYS A 331 15.52 9.53 1.26
CA CYS A 331 14.89 10.52 2.12
C CYS A 331 13.63 9.97 2.79
N LEU A 332 12.88 9.09 2.11
CA LEU A 332 11.66 8.50 2.66
C LEU A 332 11.97 7.59 3.86
N ALA A 333 13.04 6.81 3.75
CA ALA A 333 13.54 5.96 4.84
C ALA A 333 14.01 6.79 6.05
N ILE A 334 14.62 7.96 5.81
CA ILE A 334 15.05 8.88 6.86
C ILE A 334 13.83 9.50 7.56
N GLU A 335 12.84 9.96 6.80
CA GLU A 335 11.59 10.51 7.36
C GLU A 335 10.84 9.45 8.18
N LEU A 336 10.75 8.19 7.69
CA LEU A 336 10.14 7.10 8.44
C LEU A 336 10.92 6.77 9.73
N TRP A 337 12.25 6.83 9.70
CA TRP A 337 13.08 6.65 10.89
C TRP A 337 12.78 7.70 11.97
N LEU A 338 12.51 8.95 11.60
CA LEU A 338 12.19 10.00 12.56
C LEU A 338 10.92 9.71 13.37
N LEU A 339 10.00 8.94 12.79
CA LEU A 339 8.81 8.40 13.47
C LEU A 339 9.16 7.17 14.30
N ILE A 340 9.76 6.15 13.68
CA ILE A 340 10.00 4.84 14.29
C ILE A 340 10.93 4.95 15.52
N LYS A 341 11.94 5.83 15.48
CA LYS A 341 12.88 6.01 16.60
C LYS A 341 12.24 6.53 17.90
N LEU A 342 11.02 7.07 17.84
CA LEU A 342 10.28 7.52 19.02
C LEU A 342 9.75 6.35 19.87
N PHE A 343 9.68 5.16 19.29
CA PHE A 343 9.26 3.96 19.99
C PHE A 343 10.47 3.21 20.58
N PRO A 344 10.29 2.56 21.75
CA PRO A 344 11.30 1.71 22.35
C PRO A 344 11.61 0.50 21.46
N TYR A 345 12.80 -0.08 21.63
CA TYR A 345 13.36 -1.04 20.69
C TYR A 345 12.53 -2.33 20.56
N ASP A 346 11.85 -2.74 21.64
CA ASP A 346 10.95 -3.89 21.69
C ASP A 346 9.78 -3.74 20.72
N ILE A 347 9.14 -2.57 20.71
CA ILE A 347 8.06 -2.26 19.75
C ILE A 347 8.62 -2.17 18.32
N ARG A 348 9.78 -1.51 18.15
CA ARG A 348 10.43 -1.41 16.82
C ARG A 348 10.75 -2.79 16.24
N TYR A 349 11.30 -3.69 17.04
CA TYR A 349 11.71 -5.00 16.58
C TYR A 349 10.51 -5.91 16.34
N GLY A 350 9.42 -5.75 17.09
CA GLY A 350 8.13 -6.37 16.77
C GLY A 350 7.60 -5.94 15.40
N LEU A 351 7.70 -4.66 15.05
CA LEU A 351 7.36 -4.17 13.71
C LEU A 351 8.27 -4.75 12.63
N TYR A 352 9.58 -4.85 12.88
CA TYR A 352 10.51 -5.45 11.93
C TYR A 352 10.25 -6.95 11.72
N GLU A 353 9.87 -7.67 12.76
CA GLU A 353 9.47 -9.09 12.67
C GLU A 353 8.26 -9.28 11.77
N ARG A 354 7.19 -8.51 12.00
CA ARG A 354 6.00 -8.52 11.13
C ARG A 354 6.37 -8.12 9.70
N TRP A 355 7.23 -7.13 9.53
CA TRP A 355 7.70 -6.71 8.22
C TRP A 355 8.51 -7.81 7.51
N HIS A 356 9.34 -8.58 8.22
CA HIS A 356 10.14 -9.67 7.67
C HIS A 356 9.29 -10.88 7.24
N GLU A 357 8.41 -11.35 8.14
CA GLU A 357 7.71 -12.63 8.00
C GLU A 357 6.31 -12.48 7.40
N GLU A 358 5.53 -11.50 7.81
CA GLU A 358 4.11 -11.38 7.48
C GLU A 358 3.87 -10.47 6.28
N THR A 359 4.42 -9.26 6.28
CA THR A 359 4.12 -8.21 5.30
C THR A 359 4.32 -8.66 3.86
N TYR A 360 5.46 -9.31 3.57
CA TYR A 360 5.75 -9.76 2.20
C TYR A 360 4.92 -10.97 1.74
N ARG A 361 4.06 -11.55 2.58
CA ARG A 361 3.13 -12.64 2.22
C ARG A 361 1.70 -12.16 1.97
N LYS A 362 1.42 -10.88 2.25
CA LYS A 362 0.08 -10.28 2.21
C LYS A 362 -0.43 -10.06 0.78
N THR A 363 0.35 -9.40 -0.07
CA THR A 363 -0.07 -9.03 -1.44
C THR A 363 0.81 -9.66 -2.51
N PRO A 364 0.29 -9.93 -3.74
CA PRO A 364 1.08 -10.53 -4.82
C PRO A 364 2.30 -9.67 -5.20
N GLN A 365 2.14 -8.35 -5.25
CA GLN A 365 3.22 -7.42 -5.59
C GLN A 365 4.36 -7.44 -4.56
N LEU A 366 4.04 -7.51 -3.26
CA LEU A 366 5.06 -7.62 -2.22
C LEU A 366 5.80 -8.96 -2.28
N ILE A 367 5.08 -10.06 -2.56
CA ILE A 367 5.70 -11.38 -2.73
C ILE A 367 6.73 -11.35 -3.87
N HIS A 368 6.35 -10.81 -5.02
CA HIS A 368 7.25 -10.67 -6.16
C HIS A 368 8.41 -9.71 -5.86
N MET A 369 8.15 -8.59 -5.18
CA MET A 369 9.20 -7.66 -4.74
C MET A 369 10.22 -8.34 -3.82
N LYS A 370 9.78 -9.17 -2.86
CA LYS A 370 10.67 -9.93 -1.98
C LYS A 370 11.60 -10.86 -2.76
N GLN A 371 11.04 -11.58 -3.73
CA GLN A 371 11.83 -12.46 -4.60
C GLN A 371 12.84 -11.68 -5.45
N GLU A 372 12.39 -10.63 -6.13
CA GLU A 372 13.24 -9.80 -6.99
C GLU A 372 14.39 -9.15 -6.21
N VAL A 373 14.11 -8.58 -5.05
CA VAL A 373 15.12 -7.95 -4.19
C VAL A 373 16.10 -8.98 -3.64
N ALA A 374 15.63 -10.16 -3.23
CA ALA A 374 16.50 -11.23 -2.75
C ALA A 374 17.44 -11.74 -3.86
N ASP A 375 16.93 -11.94 -5.07
CA ASP A 375 17.72 -12.39 -6.22
C ASP A 375 18.77 -11.36 -6.64
N LYS A 376 18.38 -10.08 -6.73
CA LYS A 376 19.32 -8.99 -7.00
C LYS A 376 20.39 -8.87 -5.92
N SER A 377 20.01 -8.99 -4.65
CA SER A 377 20.96 -8.98 -3.52
C SER A 377 21.96 -10.13 -3.65
N ARG A 378 21.49 -11.36 -3.90
CA ARG A 378 22.37 -12.52 -4.12
C ARG A 378 23.29 -12.32 -5.34
N ALA A 379 22.79 -11.73 -6.42
CA ALA A 379 23.60 -11.45 -7.61
C ALA A 379 24.72 -10.43 -7.34
N ILE A 380 24.44 -9.39 -6.54
CA ILE A 380 25.45 -8.40 -6.12
C ILE A 380 26.48 -9.06 -5.19
N LEU A 381 26.04 -9.83 -4.19
CA LEU A 381 26.93 -10.49 -3.24
C LEU A 381 27.85 -11.52 -3.89
N LYS A 382 27.45 -12.14 -5.01
CA LYS A 382 28.34 -13.02 -5.79
C LYS A 382 29.50 -12.29 -6.48
N ARG A 383 29.40 -10.97 -6.68
CA ARG A 383 30.37 -10.17 -7.45
C ARG A 383 31.19 -9.21 -6.58
N ILE A 384 30.81 -9.01 -5.32
CA ILE A 384 31.50 -8.08 -4.43
C ILE A 384 32.85 -8.66 -4.01
N THR A 385 33.90 -7.86 -4.17
CA THR A 385 35.28 -8.14 -3.79
C THR A 385 35.87 -6.91 -3.10
N LYS A 386 37.08 -7.04 -2.55
CA LYS A 386 37.79 -5.92 -1.90
C LYS A 386 38.02 -4.75 -2.87
N ASP A 387 38.30 -5.03 -4.15
CA ASP A 387 38.65 -4.00 -5.14
C ASP A 387 37.44 -3.20 -5.63
N ASN A 388 36.27 -3.82 -5.69
CA ASN A 388 35.06 -3.23 -6.24
C ASN A 388 34.02 -2.85 -5.18
N VAL A 389 34.37 -2.95 -3.88
CA VAL A 389 33.47 -2.77 -2.74
C VAL A 389 32.70 -1.46 -2.79
N LYS A 390 33.34 -0.35 -3.19
CA LYS A 390 32.70 0.99 -3.24
C LYS A 390 31.53 1.07 -4.22
N THR A 391 31.62 0.35 -5.34
CA THR A 391 30.60 0.37 -6.38
C THR A 391 29.39 -0.43 -5.95
N TYR A 392 29.62 -1.67 -5.50
CA TYR A 392 28.55 -2.56 -5.05
C TYR A 392 27.95 -2.12 -3.71
N SER A 393 28.72 -1.51 -2.81
CA SER A 393 28.20 -0.94 -1.57
C SER A 393 27.18 0.16 -1.81
N ARG A 394 27.39 1.01 -2.82
CA ARG A 394 26.42 2.05 -3.22
C ARG A 394 25.17 1.44 -3.84
N GLN A 395 25.30 0.36 -4.61
CA GLN A 395 24.15 -0.36 -5.17
C GLN A 395 23.32 -1.02 -4.06
N ILE A 396 23.97 -1.72 -3.12
CA ILE A 396 23.31 -2.30 -1.94
C ILE A 396 22.62 -1.21 -1.13
N ALA A 397 23.32 -0.11 -0.81
CA ALA A 397 22.75 0.98 -0.03
C ALA A 397 21.50 1.59 -0.68
N LYS A 398 21.54 1.83 -2.00
CA LYS A 398 20.37 2.30 -2.75
C LYS A 398 19.17 1.38 -2.59
N MET A 399 19.37 0.06 -2.70
CA MET A 399 18.29 -0.91 -2.53
C MET A 399 17.81 -1.00 -1.06
N THR A 400 18.73 -0.83 -0.11
CA THR A 400 18.48 -0.92 1.34
C THR A 400 17.63 0.24 1.85
N HIS A 401 17.52 1.35 1.12
CA HIS A 401 16.61 2.44 1.50
C HIS A 401 15.14 2.00 1.54
N ASN A 402 14.73 1.12 0.63
CA ASN A 402 13.32 0.71 0.51
C ASN A 402 13.07 -0.65 1.16
N ASN A 403 14.00 -1.59 0.99
CA ASN A 403 13.83 -2.98 1.44
C ASN A 403 15.00 -3.44 2.34
N PRO A 404 15.28 -2.76 3.46
CA PRO A 404 16.41 -3.06 4.32
C PRO A 404 16.37 -4.48 4.89
N ILE A 405 15.20 -4.92 5.35
CA ILE A 405 15.03 -6.22 6.03
C ILE A 405 15.43 -7.40 5.13
N ILE A 406 14.92 -7.45 3.89
CA ILE A 406 15.22 -8.56 2.97
C ILE A 406 16.70 -8.60 2.63
N ILE A 407 17.28 -7.43 2.33
CA ILE A 407 18.66 -7.32 1.86
C ILE A 407 19.62 -7.71 2.99
N LEU A 408 19.38 -7.20 4.19
CA LEU A 408 20.19 -7.50 5.36
C LEU A 408 20.06 -8.97 5.77
N ALA A 409 18.86 -9.57 5.71
CA ALA A 409 18.68 -11.00 5.95
C ALA A 409 19.51 -11.86 4.96
N VAL A 410 19.51 -11.52 3.68
CA VAL A 410 20.34 -12.20 2.67
C VAL A 410 21.83 -12.02 2.94
N ILE A 411 22.25 -10.81 3.36
CA ILE A 411 23.65 -10.54 3.73
C ILE A 411 24.09 -11.39 4.93
N ILE A 412 23.26 -11.46 5.97
CA ILE A 412 23.55 -12.26 7.18
C ILE A 412 23.63 -13.75 6.84
N ASP A 413 22.72 -14.30 6.03
CA ASP A 413 22.78 -15.70 5.57
C ASP A 413 24.09 -16.00 4.81
N GLN A 414 24.59 -15.07 3.99
CA GLN A 414 25.88 -15.26 3.31
C GLN A 414 27.07 -15.24 4.27
N ILE A 415 27.08 -14.33 5.26
CA ILE A 415 28.18 -14.23 6.24
C ILE A 415 28.23 -15.43 7.18
N GLN A 416 27.06 -15.96 7.57
CA GLN A 416 26.98 -17.18 8.36
C GLN A 416 27.65 -18.37 7.67
N ARG A 417 27.70 -18.39 6.34
CA ARG A 417 28.31 -19.46 5.53
C ARG A 417 29.78 -19.19 5.19
N PHE A 418 30.15 -17.93 4.99
CA PHE A 418 31.48 -17.55 4.48
C PHE A 418 32.11 -16.42 5.31
N ASP A 419 33.24 -16.73 5.95
CA ASP A 419 34.05 -15.82 6.77
C ASP A 419 34.75 -14.71 5.98
N ASN A 420 35.21 -15.01 4.76
CA ASN A 420 35.91 -14.09 3.86
C ASN A 420 35.11 -12.83 3.52
N PHE A 421 33.77 -12.89 3.65
CA PHE A 421 32.88 -11.77 3.36
C PHE A 421 32.82 -10.74 4.50
N ILE A 422 33.19 -11.10 5.74
CA ILE A 422 32.98 -10.25 6.92
C ILE A 422 33.63 -8.87 6.73
N THR A 423 34.88 -8.82 6.30
CA THR A 423 35.58 -7.54 6.13
C THR A 423 34.99 -6.70 4.99
N VAL A 424 34.63 -7.35 3.86
CA VAL A 424 34.10 -6.67 2.68
C VAL A 424 32.71 -6.11 2.97
N ILE A 425 31.86 -6.86 3.67
CA ILE A 425 30.54 -6.39 4.06
C ILE A 425 30.62 -5.29 5.12
N ASN A 426 31.51 -5.41 6.11
CA ASN A 426 31.70 -4.34 7.08
C ASN A 426 32.10 -3.01 6.42
N ASP A 427 32.76 -3.04 5.26
CA ASP A 427 32.99 -1.83 4.45
C ASP A 427 31.79 -1.43 3.59
N ALA A 428 31.03 -2.40 3.10
CA ALA A 428 29.86 -2.17 2.26
C ALA A 428 28.70 -1.48 3.01
N LEU A 429 28.56 -1.71 4.32
CA LEU A 429 27.49 -1.11 5.15
C LEU A 429 27.68 0.40 5.41
N LYS A 430 28.76 1.01 4.92
CA LYS A 430 29.08 2.44 5.16
C LYS A 430 27.99 3.41 4.69
N TYR A 431 27.24 3.06 3.66
CA TYR A 431 26.29 3.96 3.00
C TYR A 431 24.83 3.73 3.44
N LEU A 432 24.60 2.97 4.50
CA LEU A 432 23.26 2.69 5.00
C LEU A 432 22.59 3.91 5.62
N SER A 433 21.26 3.93 5.57
CA SER A 433 20.45 4.92 6.28
C SER A 433 20.36 4.60 7.78
N PRO A 434 19.99 5.58 8.63
CA PRO A 434 19.76 5.32 10.06
C PRO A 434 18.74 4.21 10.33
N LEU A 435 17.64 4.16 9.55
CA LEU A 435 16.67 3.06 9.62
C LEU A 435 17.34 1.70 9.38
N ALA A 436 18.15 1.61 8.33
CA ALA A 436 18.82 0.38 7.98
C ALA A 436 19.84 -0.06 9.04
N PHE A 437 20.49 0.86 9.74
CA PHE A 437 21.39 0.52 10.86
C PHE A 437 20.65 -0.08 12.06
N ASP A 438 19.45 0.42 12.40
CA ASP A 438 18.61 -0.20 13.45
C ASP A 438 18.15 -1.61 13.02
N VAL A 439 17.80 -1.76 11.74
CA VAL A 439 17.45 -3.07 11.15
C VAL A 439 18.65 -4.04 11.12
N VAL A 440 19.89 -3.57 10.97
CA VAL A 440 21.09 -4.43 11.10
C VAL A 440 21.13 -5.09 12.48
N CYS A 441 20.86 -4.34 13.54
CA CYS A 441 20.86 -4.90 14.90
C CYS A 441 19.75 -5.93 15.08
N TYR A 442 18.53 -5.63 14.61
CA TYR A 442 17.42 -6.58 14.60
C TYR A 442 17.75 -7.85 13.79
N THR A 443 18.30 -7.74 12.59
CA THR A 443 18.62 -8.91 11.75
C THR A 443 19.72 -9.80 12.35
N ILE A 444 20.70 -9.21 13.06
CA ILE A 444 21.67 -9.97 13.85
C ILE A 444 20.96 -10.72 14.98
N LEU A 445 20.10 -10.04 15.75
CA LEU A 445 19.36 -10.66 16.84
C LEU A 445 18.44 -11.78 16.35
N HIS A 446 17.68 -11.54 15.29
CA HIS A 446 16.85 -12.53 14.63
C HIS A 446 17.67 -13.75 14.20
N ALA A 447 18.86 -13.54 13.63
CA ALA A 447 19.75 -14.63 13.24
C ALA A 447 20.33 -15.42 14.43
N LEU A 448 20.50 -14.80 15.60
CA LEU A 448 20.93 -15.47 16.85
C LEU A 448 19.81 -16.33 17.47
N THR A 449 18.54 -15.94 17.28
CA THR A 449 17.36 -16.63 17.81
C THR A 449 16.76 -17.63 16.82
N THR A 450 17.07 -17.52 15.53
CA THR A 450 16.58 -18.43 14.49
C THR A 450 17.11 -19.84 14.75
N PRO A 451 16.23 -20.88 14.77
CA PRO A 451 16.68 -22.25 14.92
C PRO A 451 17.56 -22.66 13.73
N VAL A 452 18.75 -23.16 14.03
CA VAL A 452 19.66 -23.70 13.01
C VAL A 452 19.05 -24.99 12.44
N SER A 453 19.35 -25.30 11.18
CA SER A 453 18.94 -26.55 10.52
C SER A 453 19.13 -27.78 11.43
N ALA A 454 18.20 -28.74 11.38
CA ALA A 454 18.23 -29.96 12.19
C ALA A 454 19.59 -30.70 12.13
N ALA A 455 20.26 -30.68 10.96
CA ALA A 455 21.59 -31.26 10.80
C ALA A 455 22.68 -30.52 11.59
N ALA A 456 22.63 -29.18 11.65
CA ALA A 456 23.56 -28.36 12.42
C ALA A 456 23.23 -28.38 13.92
N ALA A 457 21.95 -28.49 14.27
CA ALA A 457 21.50 -28.67 15.65
C ALA A 457 21.99 -30.01 16.23
N ALA A 458 21.98 -31.09 15.44
CA ALA A 458 22.48 -32.40 15.88
C ALA A 458 23.99 -32.41 16.20
N ALA A 459 24.78 -31.62 15.48
CA ALA A 459 26.22 -31.46 15.70
C ALA A 459 26.56 -30.54 16.89
N CYS A 460 25.56 -29.87 17.48
CA CYS A 460 25.76 -28.85 18.51
C CYS A 460 25.02 -29.20 19.82
N ILE A 461 25.50 -28.69 20.96
CA ILE A 461 24.86 -28.87 22.27
C ILE A 461 23.61 -27.97 22.38
N ASP A 462 23.70 -26.73 21.88
CA ASP A 462 22.61 -25.73 21.87
C ASP A 462 22.38 -25.10 20.48
N GLY A 463 22.76 -25.79 19.40
CA GLY A 463 22.81 -25.22 18.05
C GLY A 463 23.98 -24.25 17.78
N LYS A 464 24.65 -23.77 18.84
CA LYS A 464 25.75 -22.78 18.76
C LYS A 464 27.13 -23.32 19.13
N MET A 465 27.22 -24.34 19.98
CA MET A 465 28.49 -24.92 20.43
C MET A 465 28.62 -26.34 19.89
N SER A 466 29.74 -26.65 19.22
CA SER A 466 30.01 -27.97 18.68
C SER A 466 30.20 -29.01 19.78
N ARG A 467 29.64 -30.21 19.58
CA ARG A 467 29.75 -31.35 20.51
C ARG A 467 31.15 -31.95 20.56
N GLU A 468 31.91 -31.88 19.48
CA GLU A 468 33.18 -32.60 19.34
C GLU A 468 34.36 -31.89 20.00
N ASN A 469 34.39 -30.55 19.93
CA ASN A 469 35.54 -29.75 20.32
C ASN A 469 35.20 -28.63 21.32
N ALA A 470 33.96 -28.59 21.83
CA ALA A 470 33.46 -27.54 22.71
C ALA A 470 33.77 -26.10 22.20
N ALA A 471 33.88 -25.95 20.87
CA ALA A 471 34.15 -24.69 20.21
C ALA A 471 32.87 -24.14 19.57
N PRO A 472 32.72 -22.81 19.47
CA PRO A 472 31.53 -22.23 18.86
C PRO A 472 31.45 -22.64 17.39
N ALA A 473 30.25 -22.91 16.88
CA ALA A 473 30.02 -23.25 15.50
C ALA A 473 30.43 -22.11 14.58
N GLN A 474 30.95 -22.43 13.39
CA GLN A 474 31.51 -21.43 12.46
C GLN A 474 30.52 -20.30 12.15
N TRP A 475 29.25 -20.62 11.91
CA TRP A 475 28.22 -19.63 11.61
C TRP A 475 28.04 -18.61 12.76
N PHE A 476 28.12 -19.09 14.00
CA PHE A 476 27.97 -18.29 15.20
C PHE A 476 29.22 -17.45 15.45
N GLN A 477 30.41 -18.02 15.25
CA GLN A 477 31.67 -17.27 15.27
C GLN A 477 31.66 -16.12 14.26
N ASN A 478 31.28 -16.40 13.01
CA ASN A 478 31.19 -15.39 11.95
C ASN A 478 30.24 -14.26 12.33
N LEU A 479 29.09 -14.60 12.90
CA LEU A 479 28.10 -13.61 13.33
C LEU A 479 28.61 -12.75 14.50
N CYS A 480 29.33 -13.34 15.46
CA CYS A 480 29.92 -12.61 16.58
C CYS A 480 31.01 -11.64 16.10
N VAL A 481 31.90 -12.08 15.22
CA VAL A 481 32.97 -11.24 14.64
C VAL A 481 32.37 -10.11 13.80
N LEU A 482 31.34 -10.39 13.00
CA LEU A 482 30.60 -9.35 12.27
C LEU A 482 30.00 -8.32 13.23
N SER A 483 29.26 -8.79 14.24
CA SER A 483 28.57 -7.92 15.20
C SER A 483 29.55 -6.98 15.89
N ALA A 484 30.67 -7.52 16.39
CA ALA A 484 31.71 -6.74 17.03
C ALA A 484 32.36 -5.71 16.08
N ASN A 485 32.62 -6.08 14.82
CA ASN A 485 33.17 -5.17 13.82
C ASN A 485 32.19 -4.04 13.44
N VAL A 486 30.90 -4.36 13.33
CA VAL A 486 29.84 -3.41 12.99
C VAL A 486 29.60 -2.43 14.13
N PHE A 487 29.43 -2.93 15.37
CA PHE A 487 29.19 -2.08 16.55
C PHE A 487 30.39 -1.20 16.92
N LYS A 488 31.61 -1.64 16.60
CA LYS A 488 32.81 -0.79 16.72
C LYS A 488 32.82 0.35 15.71
N LYS A 489 32.41 0.08 14.47
CA LYS A 489 32.59 0.99 13.33
C LYS A 489 31.44 1.99 13.18
N TYR A 490 30.23 1.59 13.54
CA TYR A 490 29.01 2.35 13.33
C TYR A 490 28.32 2.66 14.66
N PRO A 491 27.73 3.86 14.82
CA PRO A 491 27.04 4.25 16.04
C PRO A 491 25.65 3.60 16.12
N ILE A 492 25.62 2.28 16.23
CA ILE A 492 24.40 1.48 16.36
C ILE A 492 24.12 1.26 17.84
N ASP A 493 22.87 1.50 18.25
CA ASP A 493 22.41 1.09 19.58
C ASP A 493 22.22 -0.44 19.58
N PHE A 494 23.05 -1.14 20.34
CA PHE A 494 23.01 -2.60 20.49
C PHE A 494 22.51 -3.02 21.89
N THR A 495 21.80 -2.13 22.60
CA THR A 495 21.20 -2.42 23.91
C THR A 495 20.32 -3.68 23.87
N SER A 496 19.63 -3.92 22.75
CA SER A 496 18.83 -5.13 22.50
C SER A 496 19.66 -6.43 22.57
N ILE A 497 20.90 -6.42 22.06
CA ILE A 497 21.82 -7.56 22.15
C ILE A 497 22.25 -7.81 23.59
N LEU A 498 22.45 -6.76 24.39
CA LEU A 498 22.82 -6.90 25.80
C LEU A 498 21.67 -7.50 26.62
N TYR A 499 20.44 -7.05 26.41
CA TYR A 499 19.26 -7.66 27.03
C TYR A 499 19.10 -9.12 26.61
N TYR A 500 19.32 -9.43 25.34
CA TYR A 500 19.32 -10.81 24.86
C TYR A 500 20.32 -11.69 25.60
N VAL A 501 21.59 -11.26 25.71
CA VAL A 501 22.63 -12.00 26.43
C VAL A 501 22.25 -12.17 27.90
N TYR A 502 21.72 -11.12 28.53
CA TYR A 502 21.25 -11.17 29.92
C TYR A 502 20.14 -12.22 30.11
N ASP A 503 19.15 -12.26 29.21
CA ASP A 503 18.06 -13.24 29.28
C ASP A 503 18.54 -14.66 28.98
N GLN A 504 19.49 -14.86 28.05
CA GLN A 504 20.10 -16.18 27.84
C GLN A 504 20.85 -16.67 29.08
N LEU A 505 21.56 -15.78 29.79
CA LEU A 505 22.23 -16.12 31.04
C LEU A 505 21.25 -16.49 32.16
N ARG A 506 20.10 -15.81 32.24
CA ARG A 506 19.02 -16.19 33.16
C ARG A 506 18.44 -17.58 32.87
N LEU A 507 18.52 -18.02 31.60
CA LEU A 507 18.14 -19.36 31.15
C LEU A 507 19.30 -20.37 31.22
N GLU A 508 20.38 -20.03 31.93
CA GLU A 508 21.58 -20.88 32.12
C GLU A 508 22.32 -21.22 30.81
N LYS A 509 22.05 -20.50 29.71
CA LYS A 509 22.74 -20.65 28.43
C LYS A 509 23.94 -19.72 28.37
N THR A 510 25.14 -20.29 28.40
CA THR A 510 26.40 -19.54 28.47
C THR A 510 27.06 -19.27 27.11
N CYS A 511 26.60 -19.95 26.04
CA CYS A 511 27.19 -19.82 24.70
C CYS A 511 27.24 -18.37 24.19
N ASP A 512 26.23 -17.58 24.52
CA ASP A 512 26.10 -16.18 24.08
C ASP A 512 27.09 -15.22 24.76
N LEU A 513 27.80 -15.66 25.80
CA LEU A 513 28.94 -14.90 26.35
C LEU A 513 30.08 -14.75 25.34
N TYR A 514 30.18 -15.66 24.37
CA TYR A 514 31.15 -15.53 23.28
C TYR A 514 30.92 -14.25 22.47
N LEU A 515 29.65 -13.91 22.19
CA LEU A 515 29.27 -12.68 21.49
C LEU A 515 29.71 -11.44 22.29
N LEU A 516 29.40 -11.43 23.60
CA LEU A 516 29.78 -10.33 24.48
C LEU A 516 31.30 -10.17 24.58
N ARG A 517 32.04 -11.29 24.67
CA ARG A 517 33.50 -11.30 24.66
C ARG A 517 34.07 -10.65 23.40
N GLU A 518 33.61 -11.07 22.22
CA GLU A 518 34.08 -10.50 20.95
C GLU A 518 33.79 -9.00 20.84
N ILE A 519 32.60 -8.56 21.27
CA ILE A 519 32.23 -7.14 21.30
C ILE A 519 33.19 -6.37 22.21
N ILE A 520 33.42 -6.84 23.45
CA ILE A 520 34.32 -6.18 24.40
C ILE A 520 35.75 -6.15 23.85
N THR A 521 36.28 -7.25 23.35
CA THR A 521 37.64 -7.33 22.81
C THR A 521 37.83 -6.35 21.64
N LYS A 522 36.89 -6.31 20.68
CA LYS A 522 37.03 -5.40 19.52
C LYS A 522 36.81 -3.93 19.89
N MET A 523 35.86 -3.62 20.78
CA MET A 523 35.57 -2.24 21.17
C MET A 523 36.63 -1.65 22.10
N SER A 524 37.13 -2.43 23.07
CA SER A 524 38.19 -1.99 24.00
C SER A 524 39.58 -2.03 23.37
N GLY A 525 39.79 -2.90 22.38
CA GLY A 525 41.12 -3.16 21.83
C GLY A 525 42.02 -3.97 22.78
N ILE A 526 41.47 -4.52 23.86
CA ILE A 526 42.21 -5.31 24.84
C ILE A 526 42.30 -6.75 24.34
N GLU A 527 43.47 -7.14 23.84
CA GLU A 527 43.79 -8.53 23.52
C GLU A 527 44.28 -9.25 24.78
N VAL A 528 43.51 -10.23 25.26
CA VAL A 528 43.93 -11.09 26.38
C VAL A 528 45.00 -12.05 25.86
N SER A 529 46.26 -11.70 26.04
CA SER A 529 47.40 -12.52 25.69
C SER A 529 47.75 -13.46 26.85
N SER A 530 47.41 -14.74 26.72
CA SER A 530 47.80 -15.76 27.71
C SER A 530 49.26 -16.22 27.58
N THR A 531 49.93 -15.85 26.50
CA THR A 531 51.31 -16.21 26.18
C THR A 531 52.10 -14.97 25.78
N LEU A 532 52.38 -14.09 26.73
CA LEU A 532 53.35 -13.02 26.54
C LEU A 532 54.75 -13.62 26.60
N THR A 533 55.58 -13.35 25.59
CA THR A 533 57.01 -13.69 25.69
C THR A 533 57.66 -12.81 26.77
N ARG A 534 58.79 -13.28 27.33
CA ARG A 534 59.49 -12.56 28.41
C ARG A 534 59.87 -11.13 28.00
N GLU A 535 60.23 -10.94 26.73
CA GLU A 535 60.51 -9.64 26.11
C GLU A 535 59.28 -8.73 26.03
N GLN A 536 58.09 -9.29 25.79
CA GLN A 536 56.82 -8.54 25.77
C GLN A 536 56.35 -8.17 27.18
N LEU A 537 56.66 -8.99 28.19
CA LEU A 537 56.43 -8.67 29.61
C LEU A 537 57.36 -7.58 30.14
N GLU A 538 58.59 -7.49 29.62
CA GLU A 538 59.55 -6.45 30.00
C GLU A 538 59.27 -5.09 29.32
N ALA A 539 58.56 -5.09 28.19
CA ALA A 539 58.21 -3.89 27.43
C ALA A 539 56.83 -3.29 27.78
N ALA A 540 55.95 -4.06 28.43
CA ALA A 540 54.64 -3.65 28.92
C ALA A 540 54.73 -3.03 30.32
#